data_AF-U5L3I1-F1
#
_entry.id   AF-U5L3I1-F1
#
_cell.length_a   1.000
_cell.length_b   1.000
_cell.length_c   1.000
_cell.angle_alpha   90.00
_cell.angle_beta   90.00
_cell.angle_gamma   90.00
#
_symmetry.space_group_name_H-M   'P 1'
#
loop_
_entity.id
_entity.type
_entity.pdbx_description
1 polymer ?
#
loop_
_entity_poly.entity_id
_entity_poly.type
_entity_poly.pdbx_seq_one_letter_code
_entity_poly.pdbx_strand_id
1 'polypeptide(L)'
;AIDALQEISQNVDNKNEIAQVGSISAADEEIGKYISEAMEKVGNDGVITIEESSGFNTELEVVEGMQFDRGYQSPYMVTDSDKMVAELEKPYILITDKKISSFQDILPLLEQVVQSNRPILIVADDVEGDALTNIVLNRMRGT
;
A
#
# COMPACT_ATOMS: atom_id res chain seq x y z
N ALA A 1 25.75 -3.53 -23.06
CA ALA A 1 25.84 -2.83 -21.77
C ALA A 1 24.95 -3.52 -20.73
N ILE A 2 23.65 -3.70 -21.01
CA ILE A 2 22.74 -4.49 -20.17
C ILE A 2 23.22 -5.95 -20.05
N ASP A 3 23.57 -6.59 -21.15
CA ASP A 3 24.04 -8.00 -21.15
C ASP A 3 25.29 -8.19 -20.27
N ALA A 4 26.25 -7.27 -20.35
CA ALA A 4 27.46 -7.30 -19.53
C ALA A 4 27.18 -7.10 -18.03
N LEU A 5 26.14 -6.33 -17.67
CA LEU A 5 25.70 -6.16 -16.28
C LEU A 5 25.00 -7.43 -15.76
N GLN A 6 24.23 -8.11 -16.62
CA GLN A 6 23.61 -9.39 -16.27
C GLN A 6 24.67 -10.48 -16.06
N GLU A 7 25.72 -10.54 -16.89
CA GLU A 7 26.82 -11.50 -16.74
C GLU A 7 27.59 -11.37 -15.42
N ILE A 8 27.72 -10.15 -14.89
CA ILE A 8 28.43 -9.90 -13.62
C ILE A 8 27.50 -9.82 -12.39
N SER A 9 26.18 -9.89 -12.60
CA SER A 9 25.21 -9.88 -11.50
C SER A 9 25.36 -11.14 -10.65
N GLN A 10 25.16 -10.97 -9.34
CA GLN A 10 25.16 -12.08 -8.38
C GLN A 10 23.78 -12.18 -7.77
N ASN A 11 23.23 -13.39 -7.77
CA ASN A 11 22.00 -13.68 -7.04
C ASN A 11 22.26 -13.60 -5.54
N VAL A 12 21.28 -13.08 -4.82
CA VAL A 12 21.30 -12.94 -3.37
C VAL A 12 20.29 -13.95 -2.82
N ASP A 13 20.79 -15.08 -2.33
CA ASP A 13 19.94 -16.24 -2.03
C ASP A 13 19.94 -16.58 -0.53
N ASN A 14 20.91 -16.07 0.24
CA ASN A 14 21.02 -16.38 1.66
C ASN A 14 20.82 -15.15 2.55
N LYS A 15 20.37 -15.42 3.79
CA LYS A 15 20.07 -14.39 4.80
C LYS A 15 21.25 -13.45 5.07
N ASN A 16 22.48 -13.95 5.04
CA ASN A 16 23.67 -13.15 5.32
C ASN A 16 23.95 -12.14 4.19
N GLU A 17 23.77 -12.53 2.94
CA GLU A 17 23.88 -11.63 1.79
C GLU A 17 22.77 -10.57 1.80
N ILE A 18 21.53 -10.97 2.13
CA ILE A 18 20.41 -10.02 2.31
C ILE A 18 20.74 -9.00 3.40
N ALA A 19 21.24 -9.48 4.55
CA ALA A 19 21.65 -8.59 5.64
C ALA A 19 22.76 -7.64 5.20
N GLN A 20 23.78 -8.15 4.50
CA GLN A 20 24.90 -7.33 4.00
C GLN A 20 24.44 -6.24 3.03
N VAL A 21 23.59 -6.58 2.05
CA VAL A 21 23.04 -5.62 1.10
C VAL A 21 22.18 -4.58 1.81
N GLY A 22 21.32 -5.02 2.74
CA GLY A 22 20.49 -4.15 3.56
C GLY A 22 21.32 -3.19 4.41
N SER A 23 22.36 -3.68 5.07
CA SER A 23 23.24 -2.88 5.91
C SER A 23 24.02 -1.84 5.13
N ILE A 24 24.53 -2.20 3.94
CA ILE A 24 25.22 -1.25 3.06
C ILE A 24 24.24 -0.18 2.55
N SER A 25 23.03 -0.57 2.14
CA SER A 25 22.02 0.36 1.64
C SER A 25 21.52 1.33 2.72
N ALA A 26 21.37 0.85 3.96
CA ALA A 26 20.91 1.64 5.09
C ALA A 26 22.05 2.39 5.82
N ALA A 27 23.32 2.07 5.50
CA ALA A 27 24.49 2.47 6.27
C ALA A 27 24.41 2.09 7.76
N ASP A 28 23.72 0.99 8.08
CA ASP A 28 23.42 0.54 9.44
C ASP A 28 23.33 -1.00 9.50
N GLU A 29 24.19 -1.62 10.33
CA GLU A 29 24.24 -3.07 10.50
C GLU A 29 22.96 -3.64 11.13
N GLU A 30 22.33 -2.91 12.05
CA GLU A 30 21.13 -3.36 12.76
C GLU A 30 19.93 -3.38 11.81
N ILE A 31 19.78 -2.36 10.96
CA ILE A 31 18.70 -2.31 9.96
C ILE A 31 18.81 -3.46 8.96
N GLY A 32 20.02 -3.75 8.45
CA GLY A 32 20.21 -4.88 7.54
C GLY A 32 19.85 -6.22 8.18
N LYS A 33 20.14 -6.38 9.48
CA LYS A 33 19.70 -7.55 10.25
C LYS A 33 18.17 -7.65 10.30
N TYR A 34 17.46 -6.58 10.64
CA TYR A 34 15.99 -6.57 10.64
C TYR A 34 15.39 -6.91 9.28
N ILE A 35 15.93 -6.36 8.18
CA ILE A 35 15.49 -6.67 6.81
C ILE A 35 15.66 -8.16 6.52
N SER A 36 16.80 -8.73 6.89
CA SER A 36 17.06 -10.17 6.66
C SER A 36 16.12 -11.07 7.47
N GLU A 37 15.78 -10.68 8.71
CA GLU A 37 14.83 -11.40 9.55
C GLU A 37 13.39 -11.26 9.06
N ALA A 38 13.03 -10.09 8.53
CA ALA A 38 11.75 -9.86 7.88
C ALA A 38 11.59 -10.79 6.68
N MET A 39 12.54 -10.76 5.74
CA MET A 39 12.55 -11.56 4.51
C MET A 39 12.47 -13.07 4.80
N GLU A 40 13.17 -13.55 5.83
CA GLU A 40 13.12 -14.96 6.23
C GLU A 40 11.72 -15.38 6.73
N LYS A 41 10.99 -14.47 7.39
CA LYS A 41 9.63 -14.74 7.89
C LYS A 41 8.56 -14.61 6.81
N VAL A 42 8.66 -13.62 5.92
CA VAL A 42 7.64 -13.34 4.90
C VAL A 42 7.88 -14.08 3.57
N GLY A 43 9.09 -14.59 3.36
CA GLY A 43 9.53 -15.19 2.10
C GLY A 43 9.93 -14.16 1.04
N ASN A 44 10.48 -14.62 -0.08
CA ASN A 44 11.00 -13.72 -1.13
C ASN A 44 9.93 -12.84 -1.80
N ASP A 45 8.68 -13.29 -1.80
CA ASP A 45 7.54 -12.57 -2.39
C ASP A 45 6.72 -11.80 -1.34
N GLY A 46 7.19 -11.77 -0.09
CA GLY A 46 6.51 -11.09 1.00
C GLY A 46 6.64 -9.57 0.93
N VAL A 47 5.59 -8.88 1.35
CA VAL A 47 5.58 -7.41 1.40
C VAL A 47 6.07 -6.96 2.77
N ILE A 48 7.04 -6.05 2.78
CA ILE A 48 7.56 -5.42 4.00
C ILE A 48 7.05 -3.97 4.02
N THR A 49 6.37 -3.61 5.11
CA THR A 49 5.91 -2.24 5.37
C THR A 49 6.60 -1.71 6.62
N ILE A 50 6.90 -0.41 6.63
CA ILE A 50 7.53 0.27 7.75
C ILE A 50 6.48 1.22 8.34
N GLU A 51 6.23 1.09 9.64
CA GLU A 51 5.35 1.98 10.40
C GLU A 51 6.14 2.71 11.49
N GLU A 52 5.79 3.96 11.75
CA GLU A 52 6.39 4.72 12.86
C GLU A 52 5.80 4.23 14.19
N SER A 53 6.63 3.61 15.03
CA SER A 53 6.26 3.22 16.38
C SER A 53 6.57 4.34 17.38
N SER A 54 5.72 4.49 18.40
CA SER A 54 5.96 5.39 19.55
C SER A 54 6.91 4.78 20.59
N GLY A 55 7.33 3.53 20.41
CA GLY A 55 8.28 2.84 21.28
C GLY A 55 9.73 3.24 21.01
N PHE A 56 10.62 2.95 21.96
CA PHE A 56 12.07 3.15 21.79
C PHE A 56 12.75 2.04 20.99
N ASN A 57 12.10 0.89 20.85
CA ASN A 57 12.66 -0.29 20.20
C ASN A 57 12.03 -0.47 18.82
N THR A 58 12.83 -0.93 17.85
CA THR A 58 12.33 -1.44 16.58
C THR A 58 11.69 -2.81 16.80
N GLU A 59 10.45 -2.96 16.37
CA GLU A 59 9.71 -4.21 16.47
C GLU A 59 9.46 -4.78 15.08
N LEU A 60 9.47 -6.11 14.99
CA LEU A 60 9.18 -6.84 13.76
C LEU A 60 7.97 -7.74 13.97
N GLU A 61 6.85 -7.36 13.37
CA GLU A 61 5.59 -8.08 13.41
C GLU A 61 5.23 -8.60 12.01
N VAL A 62 4.68 -9.81 11.96
CA VAL A 62 4.11 -10.38 10.73
C VAL A 62 2.60 -10.29 10.86
N VAL A 63 1.98 -9.50 10.00
CA VAL A 63 0.53 -9.32 9.95
C VAL A 63 -0.06 -10.01 8.73
N GLU A 64 -1.27 -10.54 8.89
CA GLU A 64 -2.02 -11.05 7.74
C GLU A 64 -2.50 -9.88 6.88
N GLY A 65 -2.13 -9.90 5.61
CA GLY A 65 -2.43 -8.83 4.66
C GLY A 65 -2.36 -9.31 3.22
N MET A 66 -2.66 -8.41 2.29
CA MET A 66 -2.66 -8.71 0.87
C MET A 66 -2.34 -7.46 0.05
N GLN A 67 -1.57 -7.65 -1.02
CA GLN A 67 -1.24 -6.62 -1.99
C GLN A 67 -1.65 -7.09 -3.39
N PHE A 68 -2.04 -6.16 -4.24
CA PHE A 68 -2.30 -6.39 -5.66
C PHE A 68 -1.66 -5.30 -6.52
N ASP A 69 -1.37 -5.62 -7.77
CA ASP A 69 -0.80 -4.68 -8.74
C ASP A 69 -1.87 -3.77 -9.36
N ARG A 70 -2.56 -3.00 -8.50
CA ARG A 70 -3.56 -1.99 -8.88
C ARG A 70 -3.41 -0.74 -8.01
N GLY A 71 -3.41 0.42 -8.66
CA GLY A 71 -3.36 1.73 -7.98
C GLY A 71 -4.73 2.38 -7.82
N TYR A 72 -4.73 3.61 -7.30
CA TYR A 72 -5.92 4.45 -7.25
C TYR A 72 -6.34 4.93 -8.65
N GLN A 73 -7.64 5.06 -8.89
CA GLN A 73 -8.20 5.46 -10.19
C GLN A 73 -7.87 6.92 -10.56
N SER A 74 -7.64 7.78 -9.58
CA SER A 74 -7.39 9.22 -9.79
C SER A 74 -6.32 9.74 -8.82
N PRO A 75 -5.38 10.61 -9.26
CA PRO A 75 -4.39 11.25 -8.39
C PRO A 75 -5.01 12.07 -7.24
N TYR A 76 -6.27 12.49 -7.37
CA TYR A 76 -6.99 13.20 -6.31
C TYR A 76 -7.33 12.31 -5.10
N MET A 77 -7.08 11.00 -5.17
CA MET A 77 -7.25 10.07 -4.05
C MET A 77 -6.06 10.04 -3.09
N VAL A 78 -4.94 10.67 -3.47
CA VAL A 78 -3.73 10.75 -2.64
C VAL A 78 -4.04 11.43 -1.30
N THR A 79 -3.54 10.86 -0.20
CA THR A 79 -3.64 11.41 1.16
C THR A 79 -2.33 12.03 1.61
N ASP A 80 -1.20 11.46 1.19
CA ASP A 80 0.14 12.00 1.38
C ASP A 80 0.71 12.40 0.01
N SER A 81 0.76 13.71 -0.25
CA SER A 81 1.22 14.28 -1.51
C SER A 81 2.72 14.16 -1.74
N ASP A 82 3.51 13.96 -0.68
CA ASP A 82 4.96 13.88 -0.78
C ASP A 82 5.38 12.47 -1.19
N LYS A 83 4.74 11.46 -0.59
CA LYS A 83 4.94 10.05 -0.94
C LYS A 83 4.10 9.59 -2.13
N MET A 84 3.09 10.37 -2.53
CA MET A 84 2.11 10.00 -3.56
C MET A 84 1.37 8.69 -3.21
N VAL A 85 0.91 8.56 -1.97
CA VAL A 85 0.19 7.37 -1.46
C VAL A 85 -1.20 7.72 -0.94
N ALA A 86 -2.08 6.72 -0.89
CA ALA A 86 -3.40 6.80 -0.28
C ALA A 86 -3.45 5.88 0.94
N GLU A 87 -3.27 6.47 2.12
CA GLU A 87 -3.29 5.83 3.43
C GLU A 87 -4.66 6.06 4.07
N LEU A 88 -5.39 4.97 4.37
CA LEU A 88 -6.72 5.02 4.99
C LEU A 88 -6.67 4.28 6.32
N GLU A 89 -6.91 5.00 7.42
CA GLU A 89 -7.00 4.38 8.74
C GLU A 89 -8.37 3.77 8.99
N LYS A 90 -8.40 2.48 9.37
CA LYS A 90 -9.61 1.72 9.71
C LYS A 90 -10.76 1.98 8.72
N PRO A 91 -10.56 1.78 7.39
CA PRO A 91 -11.60 2.05 6.42
C PRO A 91 -12.71 1.00 6.46
N TYR A 92 -13.88 1.32 5.94
CA TYR A 92 -14.78 0.32 5.39
C TYR A 92 -14.28 -0.14 4.02
N ILE A 93 -14.49 -1.40 3.68
CA ILE A 93 -14.08 -1.95 2.38
C ILE A 93 -15.33 -2.41 1.64
N LEU A 94 -15.65 -1.74 0.54
CA LEU A 94 -16.67 -2.17 -0.42
C LEU A 94 -15.99 -2.96 -1.53
N ILE A 95 -16.42 -4.19 -1.76
CA ILE A 95 -15.94 -5.05 -2.84
C ILE A 95 -17.14 -5.43 -3.72
N THR A 96 -17.01 -5.20 -5.03
CA THR A 96 -18.02 -5.57 -6.02
C THR A 96 -17.35 -5.95 -7.33
N ASP A 97 -17.95 -6.86 -8.10
CA ASP A 97 -17.52 -7.24 -9.45
C ASP A 97 -18.19 -6.39 -10.54
N LYS A 98 -19.04 -5.43 -10.15
CA LYS A 98 -19.76 -4.55 -11.06
C LYS A 98 -18.98 -3.28 -11.34
N LYS A 99 -19.18 -2.73 -12.55
CA LYS A 99 -18.81 -1.36 -12.87
C LYS A 99 -19.72 -0.37 -12.14
N ILE A 100 -19.15 0.69 -11.61
CA ILE A 100 -19.85 1.79 -10.94
C ILE A 100 -19.74 3.01 -11.84
N SER A 101 -20.79 3.27 -12.62
CA SER A 101 -20.87 4.43 -13.51
C SER A 101 -21.72 5.55 -12.93
N SER A 102 -22.76 5.22 -12.14
CA SER A 102 -23.65 6.19 -11.50
C SER A 102 -23.39 6.36 -10.01
N PHE A 103 -23.33 7.62 -9.56
CA PHE A 103 -23.20 7.93 -8.13
C PHE A 103 -24.42 7.47 -7.32
N GLN A 104 -25.60 7.40 -7.95
CA GLN A 104 -26.84 6.98 -7.28
C GLN A 104 -26.81 5.54 -6.80
N ASP A 105 -26.06 4.67 -7.49
CA ASP A 105 -25.98 3.23 -7.17
C ASP A 105 -25.30 2.98 -5.82
N ILE A 106 -24.39 3.88 -5.41
CA ILE A 106 -23.61 3.77 -4.17
C ILE A 106 -24.02 4.78 -3.11
N LEU A 107 -24.83 5.78 -3.45
CA LEU A 107 -25.24 6.86 -2.55
C LEU A 107 -25.83 6.34 -1.22
N PRO A 108 -26.77 5.37 -1.20
CA PRO A 108 -27.35 4.89 0.05
C PRO A 108 -26.31 4.28 1.00
N LEU A 109 -25.27 3.65 0.45
CA LEU A 109 -24.18 3.09 1.23
C LEU A 109 -23.26 4.19 1.76
N LEU A 110 -22.89 5.16 0.91
CA LEU A 110 -22.04 6.28 1.30
C LEU A 110 -22.67 7.10 2.43
N GLU A 111 -23.99 7.31 2.40
CA GLU A 111 -24.72 8.01 3.49
C GLU A 111 -24.55 7.31 4.84
N GLN A 112 -24.54 5.98 4.88
CA GLN A 112 -24.30 5.21 6.10
C GLN A 112 -22.86 5.32 6.57
N VAL A 113 -21.90 5.34 5.64
CA VAL A 113 -20.48 5.44 5.98
C VAL A 113 -20.13 6.84 6.50
N VAL A 114 -20.67 7.91 5.89
CA VAL A 114 -20.48 9.29 6.35
C VAL A 114 -20.91 9.46 7.82
N GLN A 115 -22.01 8.82 8.23
CA GLN A 115 -22.47 8.86 9.64
C GLN A 115 -21.47 8.26 10.63
N SER A 116 -20.64 7.31 10.16
CA SER A 116 -19.65 6.65 11.00
C SER A 116 -18.32 7.40 11.08
N ASN A 117 -18.15 8.49 10.32
CA ASN A 117 -16.93 9.30 10.25
C ASN A 117 -15.65 8.46 10.03
N ARG A 118 -15.76 7.42 9.19
CA ARG A 118 -14.65 6.54 8.82
C ARG A 118 -14.44 6.58 7.30
N PRO A 119 -13.20 6.45 6.81
CA PRO A 119 -12.93 6.37 5.39
C PRO A 119 -13.55 5.12 4.74
N ILE A 120 -13.65 5.12 3.41
CA ILE A 120 -14.06 3.96 2.62
C ILE A 120 -13.06 3.67 1.50
N LEU A 121 -12.73 2.39 1.33
CA LEU A 121 -12.03 1.84 0.18
C LEU A 121 -13.05 1.13 -0.71
N ILE A 122 -13.09 1.50 -1.99
CA ILE A 122 -13.97 0.89 -2.99
C ILE A 122 -13.12 0.09 -3.97
N VAL A 123 -13.38 -1.21 -4.06
CA VAL A 123 -12.80 -2.13 -5.04
C VAL A 123 -13.91 -2.62 -5.95
N ALA A 124 -13.86 -2.20 -7.22
CA ALA A 124 -14.86 -2.50 -8.24
C ALA A 124 -14.16 -2.94 -9.54
N ASP A 125 -14.92 -3.48 -10.51
CA ASP A 125 -14.38 -3.76 -11.86
C ASP A 125 -13.90 -2.46 -12.54
N ASP A 126 -14.70 -1.39 -12.42
CA ASP A 126 -14.32 -0.05 -12.85
C ASP A 126 -15.16 1.01 -12.13
N VAL A 127 -14.62 2.23 -11.99
CA VAL A 127 -15.33 3.41 -11.49
C VAL A 127 -15.19 4.53 -12.52
N GLU A 128 -16.30 4.86 -13.17
CA GLU A 128 -16.33 5.76 -14.32
C GLU A 128 -17.50 6.76 -14.25
N GLY A 129 -17.65 7.58 -15.28
CA GLY A 129 -18.83 8.46 -15.46
C GLY A 129 -19.03 9.49 -14.35
N ASP A 130 -20.29 9.68 -13.96
CA ASP A 130 -20.66 10.63 -12.90
C ASP A 130 -20.26 10.13 -11.52
N ALA A 131 -20.14 8.81 -11.31
CA ALA A 131 -19.66 8.25 -10.06
C ALA A 131 -18.25 8.75 -9.73
N LEU A 132 -17.28 8.56 -10.63
CA LEU A 132 -15.90 8.98 -10.42
C LEU A 132 -15.80 10.49 -10.14
N THR A 133 -16.52 11.29 -10.94
CA THR A 133 -16.52 12.75 -10.82
C THR A 133 -17.02 13.19 -9.44
N ASN A 134 -18.14 12.63 -8.98
CA ASN A 134 -18.70 12.96 -7.67
C ASN A 134 -17.82 12.47 -6.52
N ILE A 135 -17.23 11.28 -6.61
CA ILE A 135 -16.32 10.76 -5.57
C ILE A 135 -15.11 11.67 -5.42
N VAL A 136 -14.49 12.09 -6.54
CA VAL A 136 -13.36 13.04 -6.52
C VAL A 136 -13.75 14.37 -5.88
N LEU A 137 -14.90 14.94 -6.25
CA LEU A 137 -15.38 16.20 -5.68
C LEU A 137 -15.65 16.11 -4.17
N ASN A 138 -16.23 15.01 -3.70
CA ASN A 138 -16.46 14.78 -2.28
C ASN A 138 -15.13 14.62 -1.51
N ARG A 139 -14.19 13.86 -2.06
CA ARG A 139 -12.83 13.71 -1.50
C ARG A 139 -12.11 15.06 -1.36
N MET A 140 -12.23 15.94 -2.36
CA MET A 140 -11.64 17.29 -2.32
C MET A 140 -12.33 18.23 -1.31
N ARG A 141 -13.62 18.02 -1.04
CA ARG A 141 -14.40 18.78 -0.06
C ARG A 141 -14.20 18.29 1.38
N GLY A 142 -13.64 17.09 1.56
CA GLY A 142 -13.49 16.45 2.87
C GLY A 142 -14.82 15.98 3.46
N THR A 143 -15.78 15.66 2.61
CA THR A 143 -17.13 15.20 2.95
C THR A 143 -17.41 13.82 2.38
#